data_AF-A0A930US97-F1
#
_entry.id   AF-A0A930US97-F1
#
_cell.length_a   1.000
_cell.length_b   1.000
_cell.length_c   1.000
_cell.angle_alpha   90.00
_cell.angle_beta   90.00
_cell.angle_gamma   90.00
#
_symmetry.space_group_name_H-M   'P 1'
#
loop_
_entity.id
_entity.type
_entity.pdbx_description
1 polymer ?
#
loop_
_entity_poly.entity_id
_entity_poly.type
_entity_poly.pdbx_seq_one_letter_code
_entity_poly.pdbx_strand_id
1 'polypeptide(L)'
;IEASIRRRARLLASARRVPAQIPFGLADLRSRLGASTLYRLPELDDEGRARALRRHAMDRGIELSDPIVAYLFSRYRRDMPSLMALLERIDRRSMGAKRRLTLPLVKEILASSGDLGERAEIDSL
;
A
#
# COMPACT_ATOMS: atom_id res chain seq x y z
N ILE A 1 -3.84 -17.30 22.60
CA ILE A 1 -5.12 -17.65 21.91
C ILE A 1 -6.08 -18.39 22.85
N GLU A 2 -5.61 -19.33 23.68
CA GLU A 2 -6.44 -19.98 24.72
C GLU A 2 -7.20 -19.01 25.65
N ALA A 3 -6.56 -17.92 26.09
CA ALA A 3 -7.20 -16.93 26.97
C ALA A 3 -8.37 -16.17 26.28
N SER A 4 -8.35 -16.06 24.96
CA SER A 4 -9.39 -15.37 24.17
C SER A 4 -10.63 -16.23 23.91
N ILE A 5 -10.62 -17.52 24.26
CA ILE A 5 -11.76 -18.43 24.03
C ILE A 5 -12.68 -18.49 25.27
N ARG A 6 -12.16 -18.19 26.47
CA ARG A 6 -12.96 -18.12 27.72
C ARG A 6 -13.74 -16.82 27.90
N ARG A 7 -13.42 -15.77 27.15
CA ARG A 7 -14.19 -14.52 27.06
C ARG A 7 -14.63 -14.39 25.60
N ARG A 8 -15.85 -13.91 25.29
CA ARG A 8 -16.35 -13.74 23.91
C ARG A 8 -15.51 -12.71 23.12
N ALA A 9 -14.26 -13.03 22.79
CA ALA A 9 -13.34 -12.18 22.06
C ALA A 9 -13.33 -12.61 20.59
N ARG A 10 -13.32 -11.62 19.69
CA ARG A 10 -13.13 -11.84 18.26
C ARG A 10 -11.63 -11.73 17.96
N LEU A 11 -11.08 -12.68 17.21
CA LEU A 11 -9.68 -12.68 16.79
C LEU A 11 -9.62 -12.45 15.28
N LEU A 12 -8.86 -11.44 14.87
CA LEU A 12 -8.44 -11.25 13.47
C LEU A 12 -6.94 -11.46 13.40
N ALA A 13 -6.49 -12.30 12.47
CA ALA A 13 -5.08 -12.58 12.24
C ALA A 13 -4.79 -12.60 10.74
N SER A 14 -3.57 -12.23 10.36
CA SER A 14 -3.08 -12.26 8.99
C SER A 14 -1.78 -13.03 8.91
N ALA A 15 -1.58 -13.79 7.84
CA ALA A 15 -0.33 -14.48 7.56
C ALA A 15 -0.08 -14.54 6.05
N ARG A 16 1.18 -14.69 5.64
CA ARG A 16 1.56 -14.86 4.23
C ARG A 16 1.24 -16.25 3.66
N ARG A 17 0.93 -17.21 4.54
CA ARG A 17 0.66 -18.61 4.21
C ARG A 17 -0.59 -19.07 4.97
N VAL A 18 -1.27 -20.08 4.44
CA VAL A 18 -2.40 -20.71 5.15
C VAL A 18 -1.91 -21.40 6.43
N PRO A 19 -2.73 -21.53 7.48
CA PRO A 19 -2.29 -22.09 8.76
C PRO A 19 -1.62 -23.46 8.66
N ALA A 20 -2.06 -24.31 7.72
CA ALA A 20 -1.48 -25.63 7.49
C ALA A 20 -0.01 -25.61 7.02
N GLN A 21 0.45 -24.50 6.42
CA GLN A 21 1.81 -24.33 5.88
C GLN A 21 2.74 -23.54 6.81
N ILE A 22 2.24 -23.12 7.98
CA ILE A 22 3.03 -22.41 8.97
C ILE A 22 3.56 -23.44 9.98
N PRO A 23 4.87 -23.49 10.27
CA PRO A 23 5.45 -24.42 11.22
C PRO A 23 5.16 -23.97 12.66
N PHE A 24 3.90 -24.10 13.08
CA PHE A 24 3.52 -23.85 14.45
C PHE A 24 4.15 -24.92 15.36
N GLY A 25 4.89 -24.48 16.39
CA GLY A 25 5.39 -25.38 17.43
C GLY A 25 4.27 -26.01 18.28
N LEU A 26 3.07 -25.41 18.26
CA LEU A 26 1.89 -25.91 18.96
C LEU A 26 0.85 -26.45 17.97
N ALA A 27 0.59 -27.76 18.02
CA ALA A 27 -0.35 -28.42 17.12
C ALA A 27 -1.81 -27.95 17.32
N ASP A 28 -2.22 -27.68 18.56
CA ASP A 28 -3.56 -27.16 18.88
C ASP A 28 -3.81 -25.78 18.24
N LEU A 29 -2.80 -24.91 18.24
CA LEU A 29 -2.89 -23.60 17.57
C LEU A 29 -3.14 -23.75 16.06
N ARG A 30 -2.39 -24.64 15.41
CA ARG A 30 -2.57 -24.93 13.98
C ARG A 30 -3.99 -25.41 13.70
N SER A 31 -4.52 -26.32 14.52
CA SER A 31 -5.87 -26.84 14.39
C SER A 31 -6.92 -25.74 14.56
N ARG A 32 -6.82 -24.93 15.62
CA ARG A 32 -7.76 -23.82 15.88
C ARG A 32 -7.78 -22.77 14.78
N LEU A 33 -6.62 -22.38 14.25
CA LEU A 33 -6.56 -21.44 13.12
C LEU A 33 -7.09 -22.08 11.82
N GLY A 34 -6.83 -23.37 11.61
CA GLY A 34 -7.38 -24.12 10.47
C GLY A 34 -8.91 -24.26 10.51
N ALA A 35 -9.50 -24.36 11.70
CA ALA A 35 -10.95 -24.40 11.90
C ALA A 35 -11.63 -23.02 11.89
N SER A 36 -10.86 -21.93 11.82
CA SER A 36 -11.39 -20.57 11.74
C SER A 36 -11.82 -20.20 10.32
N THR A 37 -12.54 -19.09 10.16
CA THR A 37 -12.86 -18.56 8.82
C THR A 37 -11.62 -18.00 8.16
N LEU A 38 -11.17 -18.65 7.08
CA LEU A 38 -9.99 -18.24 6.32
C LEU A 38 -10.40 -17.48 5.06
N TYR A 39 -9.86 -16.28 4.91
CA TYR A 39 -10.01 -15.48 3.69
C TYR A 39 -8.65 -15.33 3.00
N ARG A 40 -8.62 -15.56 1.69
CA ARG A 40 -7.48 -15.18 0.85
C ARG A 40 -7.63 -13.72 0.47
N LEU A 41 -6.64 -12.91 0.78
CA LEU A 41 -6.58 -11.53 0.32
C LEU A 41 -5.82 -11.49 -1.01
N PRO A 42 -6.49 -11.22 -2.15
CA PRO A 42 -5.81 -11.06 -3.43
C PRO A 42 -4.99 -9.77 -3.45
N GLU A 43 -3.96 -9.74 -4.28
CA GLU A 43 -3.25 -8.50 -4.59
C GLU A 43 -4.16 -7.56 -5.40
N LEU A 44 -3.93 -6.27 -5.25
CA LEU A 44 -4.62 -5.26 -6.05
C LEU A 44 -4.07 -5.25 -7.48
N ASP A 45 -4.97 -5.26 -8.44
CA ASP A 45 -4.67 -4.90 -9.83
C ASP A 45 -4.36 -3.40 -9.95
N ASP A 46 -4.00 -2.95 -11.15
CA ASP A 46 -3.63 -1.55 -11.39
C ASP A 46 -4.81 -0.61 -11.08
N GLU A 47 -6.04 -1.00 -11.42
CA GLU A 47 -7.23 -0.19 -11.13
C GLU A 47 -7.50 -0.09 -9.62
N GLY A 48 -7.41 -1.20 -8.90
CA GLY A 48 -7.54 -1.28 -7.45
C GLY A 48 -6.47 -0.49 -6.73
N ARG A 49 -5.22 -0.53 -7.19
CA ARG A 49 -4.13 0.32 -6.68
C ARG A 49 -4.43 1.79 -6.93
N ALA A 50 -4.92 2.16 -8.10
CA ALA A 50 -5.28 3.55 -8.41
C ALA A 50 -6.43 4.04 -7.52
N ARG A 51 -7.46 3.23 -7.27
CA ARG A 51 -8.56 3.57 -6.35
C ARG A 51 -8.07 3.72 -4.91
N ALA A 52 -7.27 2.76 -4.42
CA ALA A 52 -6.68 2.82 -3.09
C ALA A 52 -5.81 4.08 -2.93
N LEU A 53 -4.94 4.35 -3.90
CA LEU A 53 -4.06 5.51 -3.89
C LEU A 53 -4.85 6.82 -3.82
N ARG A 54 -5.88 6.99 -4.67
CA ARG A 54 -6.75 8.17 -4.64
C ARG A 54 -7.45 8.32 -3.29
N ARG A 55 -7.97 7.23 -2.74
CA ARG A 55 -8.63 7.26 -1.43
C ARG A 55 -7.69 7.72 -0.32
N HIS A 56 -6.48 7.16 -0.27
CA HIS A 56 -5.49 7.56 0.73
C HIS A 56 -4.97 8.99 0.54
N ALA A 57 -4.94 9.50 -0.68
CA ALA A 57 -4.65 10.90 -0.94
C ALA A 57 -5.78 11.81 -0.46
N MET A 58 -7.03 11.45 -0.74
CA MET A 58 -8.21 12.20 -0.26
C MET A 58 -8.28 12.28 1.26
N ASP A 59 -7.95 11.19 1.97
CA ASP A 59 -7.89 11.19 3.44
C ASP A 59 -6.83 12.19 3.99
N ARG A 60 -5.90 12.63 3.15
CA ARG A 60 -4.88 13.67 3.45
C ARG A 60 -5.23 15.04 2.84
N GLY A 61 -6.42 15.21 2.27
CA GLY A 61 -6.81 16.43 1.57
C GLY A 61 -6.11 16.65 0.22
N ILE A 62 -5.46 15.61 -0.32
CA ILE A 62 -4.78 15.65 -1.62
C ILE A 62 -5.71 15.10 -2.70
N GLU A 63 -6.00 15.93 -3.70
CA GLU A 63 -6.70 15.51 -4.90
C GLU A 63 -5.71 14.96 -5.93
N LEU A 64 -5.79 13.65 -6.21
CA LEU A 64 -5.03 13.01 -7.29
C LEU A 64 -5.88 12.89 -8.54
N SER A 65 -5.60 13.74 -9.53
CA SER A 65 -6.22 13.65 -10.85
C SER A 65 -5.68 12.46 -11.65
N ASP A 66 -6.46 12.00 -12.63
CA ASP A 66 -6.08 10.85 -13.48
C ASP A 66 -4.73 11.01 -14.18
N PRO A 67 -4.37 12.19 -14.73
CA PRO A 67 -3.05 12.40 -15.32
C PRO A 67 -1.91 12.21 -14.32
N ILE A 68 -2.11 12.59 -13.05
CA ILE A 68 -1.10 12.40 -12.00
C ILE A 68 -0.95 10.91 -11.70
N VAL A 69 -2.05 10.17 -11.52
CA VAL A 69 -2.00 8.73 -11.25
C VAL A 69 -1.32 7.98 -12.40
N ALA A 70 -1.69 8.28 -13.65
CA ALA A 70 -1.08 7.69 -14.84
C ALA A 70 0.43 7.99 -14.91
N TYR A 71 0.83 9.22 -14.59
CA TYR A 71 2.23 9.59 -14.52
C TYR A 71 2.99 8.82 -13.42
N LEU A 72 2.43 8.71 -12.22
CA LEU A 72 3.03 7.93 -11.13
C LEU A 72 3.22 6.47 -11.53
N PHE A 73 2.23 5.85 -12.19
CA PHE A 73 2.33 4.45 -12.58
C PHE A 73 3.31 4.22 -13.75
N SER A 74 3.58 5.23 -14.58
CA SER A 74 4.57 5.13 -15.65
C SER A 74 6.01 5.37 -15.18
N ARG A 75 6.22 6.18 -14.12
CA ARG A 75 7.56 6.62 -13.70
C ARG A 75 7.99 6.20 -12.28
N TYR A 76 7.10 5.58 -11.50
CA TYR A 76 7.35 5.21 -10.12
C TYR A 76 6.92 3.77 -9.83
N ARG A 77 7.36 3.23 -8.70
CA ARG A 77 7.04 1.87 -8.27
C ARG A 77 5.54 1.71 -8.04
N ARG A 78 4.95 0.63 -8.58
CA ARG A 78 3.51 0.34 -8.51
C ARG A 78 3.10 -0.49 -7.29
N ASP A 79 3.94 -0.60 -6.27
CA ASP A 79 3.58 -1.27 -5.01
C ASP A 79 3.01 -0.26 -4.00
N MET A 80 1.99 -0.69 -3.25
CA MET A 80 1.31 0.18 -2.29
C MET A 80 2.25 0.79 -1.25
N PRO A 81 3.21 0.05 -0.63
CA PRO A 81 4.15 0.65 0.32
C PRO A 81 4.91 1.85 -0.25
N SER A 82 5.47 1.71 -1.45
CA SER A 82 6.21 2.80 -2.11
C SER A 82 5.30 3.98 -2.44
N LEU A 83 4.08 3.71 -2.91
CA LEU A 83 3.10 4.75 -3.23
C LEU A 83 2.62 5.51 -1.99
N MET A 84 2.45 4.83 -0.84
CA MET A 84 2.10 5.48 0.43
C MET A 84 3.22 6.38 0.92
N ALA A 85 4.47 5.92 0.85
CA ALA A 85 5.63 6.73 1.23
C ALA A 85 5.74 7.99 0.36
N LEU A 86 5.44 7.87 -0.94
CA LEU A 86 5.36 9.01 -1.85
C LEU A 86 4.26 9.99 -1.43
N LEU A 87 3.05 9.52 -1.13
CA LEU A 87 1.96 10.38 -0.66
C LEU A 87 2.35 11.15 0.60
N GLU A 88 2.99 10.50 1.56
CA GLU A 88 3.43 11.15 2.80
C GLU A 88 4.45 12.27 2.54
N ARG A 89 5.31 12.09 1.54
CA ARG A 89 6.27 13.10 1.13
C ARG A 89 5.60 14.26 0.38
N ILE A 90 4.66 13.94 -0.50
CA ILE A 90 3.85 14.95 -1.19
C ILE A 90 3.11 15.81 -0.16
N ASP A 91 2.49 15.17 0.83
CA ASP A 91 1.77 15.83 1.92
C ASP A 91 2.68 16.79 2.70
N ARG A 92 3.86 16.32 3.14
CA ARG A 92 4.84 17.19 3.82
C ARG A 92 5.28 18.39 2.99
N ARG A 93 5.45 18.22 1.68
CA ARG A 93 5.86 19.30 0.76
C ARG A 93 4.70 20.25 0.43
N SER A 94 3.46 19.75 0.37
CA SER A 94 2.28 20.56 0.06
C SER A 94 1.79 21.38 1.26
N MET A 95 2.03 20.90 2.50
CA MET A 95 1.69 21.61 3.74
C MET A 95 2.27 23.02 3.81
N GLY A 96 3.50 23.23 3.30
CA GLY A 96 4.13 24.55 3.27
C GLY A 96 3.52 25.52 2.25
N ALA A 97 2.77 25.01 1.27
CA ALA A 97 2.31 25.79 0.12
C ALA A 97 0.79 26.08 0.11
N LYS A 98 -0.06 25.32 0.85
CA LYS A 98 -1.54 25.37 0.70
C LYS A 98 -2.01 25.31 -0.77
N ARG A 99 -1.22 24.67 -1.64
CA ARG A 99 -1.45 24.63 -3.09
C ARG A 99 -2.07 23.30 -3.49
N ARG A 100 -2.99 23.34 -4.46
CA ARG A 100 -3.49 22.16 -5.18
C ARG A 100 -2.32 21.38 -5.75
N LEU A 101 -2.33 20.06 -5.61
CA LEU A 101 -1.31 19.21 -6.21
C LEU A 101 -1.38 19.31 -7.73
N THR A 102 -0.25 19.59 -8.37
CA THR A 102 -0.15 19.70 -9.83
C THR A 102 0.91 18.73 -10.36
N LEU A 103 0.77 18.34 -11.63
CA LEU A 103 1.74 17.45 -12.28
C LEU A 103 3.19 17.99 -12.24
N PRO A 104 3.46 19.29 -12.47
CA PRO A 104 4.81 19.84 -12.31
C PRO A 104 5.38 19.68 -10.90
N LEU A 105 4.58 19.89 -9.85
CA LEU A 105 5.02 19.71 -8.47
C LEU A 105 5.37 18.24 -8.18
N VAL A 106 4.57 17.30 -8.69
CA VAL A 106 4.86 15.86 -8.56
C VAL A 106 6.19 15.51 -9.24
N LYS A 107 6.46 16.04 -10.43
CA LYS A 107 7.73 15.85 -11.14
C LYS A 107 8.92 16.37 -10.33
N GLU A 108 8.80 17.57 -9.77
CA GLU A 108 9.84 18.17 -8.93
C GLU A 108 10.11 17.32 -7.68
N ILE A 109 9.07 16.86 -7.00
CA ILE A 109 9.19 16.02 -5.80
C ILE A 109 9.93 14.73 -6.12
N LEU A 110 9.57 14.04 -7.22
CA LEU A 110 10.22 12.79 -7.63
C LEU A 110 11.69 12.99 -8.04
N ALA A 111 12.00 14.08 -8.76
CA ALA A 111 13.36 14.42 -9.16
C ALA A 111 14.25 14.75 -7.95
N SER A 112 13.72 15.49 -6.97
CA SER A 112 14.47 15.92 -5.77
C SER A 112 14.88 14.78 -4.83
N SER A 113 14.23 13.62 -4.94
CA SER A 113 14.47 12.46 -4.08
C SER A 113 15.35 11.39 -4.71
N GLY A 114 15.80 11.57 -5.96
CA GLY A 114 16.47 10.48 -6.68
C GLY A 114 15.55 9.28 -6.94
N ASP A 115 14.24 9.45 -6.80
CA ASP A 115 13.21 8.40 -6.91
C ASP A 115 12.69 8.24 -8.34
N LEU A 116 13.36 8.87 -9.31
CA LEU A 116 13.22 8.55 -10.72
C LEU A 116 13.75 7.13 -10.89
N GLY A 117 12.87 6.16 -10.65
CA GLY A 117 13.23 4.75 -10.57
C GLY A 117 14.05 4.33 -11.78
N GLU A 118 14.96 3.37 -11.54
CA GLU A 118 15.91 2.66 -12.42
C GLU A 118 15.37 2.20 -13.80
N ARG A 119 14.14 2.53 -14.18
CA ARG A 119 13.56 2.32 -15.52
C ARG A 119 13.84 3.45 -16.51
N ALA A 120 14.21 4.65 -16.06
CA ALA A 120 14.47 5.77 -16.99
C ALA A 120 15.75 5.57 -17.84
N GLU A 121 16.66 4.69 -17.43
CA GLU A 121 17.90 4.42 -18.17
C GLU A 121 17.73 3.39 -19.30
N ILE A 122 16.70 2.53 -19.27
CA ILE A 122 16.57 1.43 -20.26
C ILE A 122 15.86 1.90 -21.54
N ASP A 123 15.06 2.96 -21.49
CA ASP A 123 14.33 3.50 -22.66
C ASP A 123 15.14 4.56 -23.45
N SER A 124 16.45 4.67 -23.16
CA SER A 124 17.37 5.61 -23.82
C SER A 124 18.41 4.93 -24.73
N LEU A 125 18.21 3.66 -25.08
CA LEU A 125 18.97 2.88 -26.07
C LEU A 125 18.02 2.32 -27.14
#